data_AF-A0A5S5CXT6-F1
#
_entry.id   AF-A0A5S5CXT6-F1
#
_cell.length_a   1.000
_cell.length_b   1.000
_cell.length_c   1.000
_cell.angle_alpha   90.00
_cell.angle_beta   90.00
_cell.angle_gamma   90.00
#
_symmetry.space_group_name_H-M   'P 1'
#
loop_
_entity.id
_entity.type
_entity.pdbx_description
1 polymer ?
#
loop_
_entity_poly.entity_id
_entity_poly.type
_entity_poly.pdbx_seq_one_letter_code
_entity_poly.pdbx_strand_id
1 'polypeptide(L)'
;MPPTAASPRYEQVTIEDVGTPLAQVTFVVVDLETTGGSPRDSAITEIGAVKIRGGQVLGEFQTLVDPGHEIPPYISVLTGITTAMVSAAPRIGAVLPAFLEFARGAVLVAHNAPFDLGFLKAACAENGVAWPAAASVDTAVLARRLLTRDEVPNCKLATLAPYFSATTSPTHRALDDARATVDVLHGLFERLGPLGVTTLEELSGLTRQIDPERRRKRHLADDVPHGPGVYLFRGPRDEPLYVGTSTDLRTRVRSYFTSGEQRSRITEMVALAQRVDAIPCAHALEAAVRELRLIAEHKPRYNRRSRFPERALWVRLTEEPFPRLSVVRRVRPGAGVFLGPFPDRRAADAAVAAVHEALPLRQCTARLSPRTPVSACALAGMGRCGAPCTGAQSVADYADVAAVFATAVTHDPRPVLAPLLERVDRLAAEERYEDAAVLRDRVAVLVRAVRRRQRLESLAAVPEMVLARPDGAGGWELSVVRLGRLAAAGIAPRGTTVRSVLTDLLATAETVAGADGELTTSVDETELVLRWLEKPGTRLVQLSGTLASPAPGTGAYSGFLARVDTGRDVRDPFADGRSLGTRARPERIASPA
;
A
#
# COMPACT_ATOMS: atom_id res chain seq x y z
N MET A 1 32.55 -41.90 -21.19
CA MET A 1 32.48 -41.59 -19.76
C MET A 1 31.50 -40.44 -19.58
N PRO A 2 30.39 -40.61 -18.84
CA PRO A 2 29.51 -39.48 -18.55
C PRO A 2 30.23 -38.54 -17.58
N PRO A 3 30.16 -37.21 -17.77
CA PRO A 3 30.72 -36.27 -16.81
C PRO A 3 29.92 -36.38 -15.50
N THR A 4 30.68 -36.58 -14.43
CA THR A 4 30.25 -36.63 -13.03
C THR A 4 29.43 -35.39 -12.68
N ALA A 5 28.19 -35.61 -12.25
CA ALA A 5 27.36 -34.56 -11.66
C ALA A 5 28.08 -34.02 -10.41
N ALA A 6 28.43 -32.73 -10.44
CA ALA A 6 28.93 -32.05 -9.26
C ALA A 6 27.84 -32.09 -8.19
N SER A 7 28.19 -32.61 -7.01
CA SER A 7 27.31 -32.65 -5.83
C SER A 7 26.73 -31.25 -5.56
N PRO A 8 25.47 -31.15 -5.13
CA PRO A 8 24.88 -29.87 -4.76
C PRO A 8 25.76 -29.24 -3.68
N ARG A 9 26.32 -28.07 -3.98
CA ARG A 9 26.93 -27.21 -2.97
C ARG A 9 25.82 -26.84 -2.01
N TYR A 10 25.87 -27.39 -0.80
CA TYR A 10 25.11 -26.85 0.31
C TYR A 10 25.60 -25.42 0.51
N GLU A 11 24.78 -24.44 0.14
CA GLU A 11 25.00 -23.05 0.54
C GLU A 11 24.82 -22.97 2.05
N GLN A 12 25.90 -22.67 2.74
CA GLN A 12 25.88 -22.34 4.15
C GLN A 12 25.15 -21.00 4.28
N VAL A 13 23.92 -21.08 4.81
CA VAL A 13 23.08 -19.93 5.12
C VAL A 13 23.85 -18.98 6.03
N THR A 14 23.71 -17.66 5.84
CA THR A 14 24.49 -16.67 6.59
C THR A 14 24.09 -16.69 8.08
N ILE A 15 24.96 -16.23 8.99
CA ILE A 15 24.63 -16.10 10.43
C ILE A 15 23.39 -15.21 10.64
N GLU A 16 23.07 -14.32 9.69
CA GLU A 16 21.92 -13.42 9.70
C GLU A 16 20.62 -14.11 9.23
N ASP A 17 20.72 -15.27 8.57
CA ASP A 17 19.59 -16.13 8.20
C ASP A 17 19.22 -17.15 9.30
N VAL A 18 20.05 -17.22 10.36
CA VAL A 18 19.73 -17.90 11.62
C VAL A 18 19.05 -16.85 12.49
N GLY A 19 17.74 -16.98 12.70
CA GLY A 19 16.95 -16.02 13.49
C GLY A 19 17.58 -15.69 14.86
N THR A 20 17.10 -14.62 15.50
CA THR A 20 17.65 -14.11 16.77
C THR A 20 17.62 -15.22 17.84
N PRO A 21 18.76 -15.73 18.35
CA PRO A 21 18.77 -16.83 19.31
C PRO A 21 18.02 -16.46 20.60
N LEU A 22 17.12 -17.32 21.08
CA LEU A 22 16.29 -17.04 22.26
C LEU A 22 17.12 -16.68 23.50
N ALA A 23 18.30 -17.27 23.67
CA ALA A 23 19.23 -16.96 24.76
C ALA A 23 19.72 -15.49 24.74
N GLN A 24 19.74 -14.84 23.56
CA GLN A 24 20.17 -13.46 23.39
C GLN A 24 19.00 -12.47 23.43
N VAL A 25 17.76 -12.93 23.39
CA VAL A 25 16.56 -12.09 23.42
C VAL A 25 16.27 -11.64 24.84
N THR A 26 15.96 -10.35 25.00
CA THR A 26 15.42 -9.82 26.26
C THR A 26 13.90 -9.92 26.22
N PHE A 27 13.31 -10.56 27.22
CA PHE A 27 11.87 -10.66 27.40
C PHE A 27 11.44 -9.80 28.58
N VAL A 28 10.26 -9.20 28.48
CA VAL A 28 9.59 -8.58 29.62
C VAL A 28 8.24 -9.27 29.79
N VAL A 29 8.15 -10.09 30.83
CA VAL A 29 6.92 -10.73 31.24
C VAL A 29 6.10 -9.72 32.03
N VAL A 30 4.87 -9.44 31.60
CA VAL A 30 3.99 -8.46 32.21
C VAL A 30 2.64 -9.09 32.54
N ASP A 31 2.10 -8.70 33.68
CA ASP A 31 0.77 -9.05 34.16
C ASP A 31 0.13 -7.79 34.77
N LEU A 32 -1.20 -7.68 34.66
CA LEU A 32 -1.97 -6.53 35.12
C LEU A 32 -3.13 -6.95 36.02
N GLU A 33 -3.30 -6.21 37.11
CA GLU A 33 -4.58 -6.19 37.82
C GLU A 33 -5.42 -5.01 37.33
N THR A 34 -6.73 -5.25 37.20
CA THR A 34 -7.67 -4.29 36.62
C THR A 34 -8.99 -4.27 37.37
N THR A 35 -9.76 -3.21 37.19
CA THR A 35 -11.10 -3.06 37.78
C THR A 35 -12.20 -3.85 37.04
N GLY A 36 -11.86 -4.57 35.97
CA GLY A 36 -12.82 -5.33 35.17
C GLY A 36 -12.23 -5.92 33.90
N GLY A 37 -13.06 -6.58 33.09
CA GLY A 37 -12.59 -7.44 32.00
C GLY A 37 -12.24 -6.76 30.68
N SER A 38 -12.46 -5.44 30.54
CA SER A 38 -12.35 -4.74 29.26
C SER A 38 -11.76 -3.34 29.42
N PRO A 39 -10.81 -2.94 28.54
CA PRO A 39 -10.17 -1.62 28.62
C PRO A 39 -11.08 -0.46 28.19
N ARG A 40 -12.31 -0.72 27.72
CA ARG A 40 -13.27 0.35 27.36
C ARG A 40 -13.96 0.98 28.57
N ASP A 41 -14.08 0.21 29.63
CA ASP A 41 -14.98 0.42 30.75
C ASP A 41 -14.31 0.07 32.10
N SER A 42 -13.01 -0.25 32.08
CA SER A 42 -12.22 -0.57 33.26
C SER A 42 -10.83 0.03 33.15
N ALA A 43 -10.22 0.29 34.30
CA ALA A 43 -8.87 0.82 34.43
C ALA A 43 -7.91 -0.16 35.13
N ILE A 44 -6.60 0.03 34.88
CA ILE A 44 -5.49 -0.71 35.49
C ILE A 44 -5.33 -0.28 36.96
N THR A 45 -5.13 -1.24 37.87
CA THR A 45 -4.91 -1.03 39.31
C THR A 45 -3.51 -1.43 39.79
N GLU A 46 -2.85 -2.35 39.10
CA GLU A 46 -1.46 -2.74 39.37
C GLU A 46 -0.77 -3.16 38.06
N ILE A 47 0.51 -2.85 37.93
CA ILE A 47 1.38 -3.37 36.88
C ILE A 47 2.50 -4.16 37.56
N GLY A 48 2.67 -5.41 37.16
CA GLY A 48 3.80 -6.25 37.55
C GLY A 48 4.54 -6.71 36.31
N ALA A 49 5.86 -6.57 36.30
CA ALA A 49 6.67 -7.03 35.18
C ALA A 49 8.06 -7.51 35.62
N VAL A 50 8.56 -8.53 34.93
CA VAL A 50 9.88 -9.12 35.15
C VAL A 50 10.65 -9.11 33.83
N LYS A 51 11.81 -8.46 33.81
CA LYS A 51 12.71 -8.45 32.66
C LYS A 51 13.71 -9.59 32.80
N ILE A 52 13.82 -10.42 31.76
CA ILE A 52 14.71 -11.59 31.74
C ILE A 52 15.52 -11.66 30.45
N ARG A 53 16.71 -12.26 30.50
CA ARG A 53 17.54 -12.59 29.33
C ARG A 53 18.41 -13.80 29.64
N GLY A 54 18.50 -14.76 28.71
CA GLY A 54 19.36 -15.93 28.87
C GLY A 54 19.07 -16.76 30.13
N GLY A 55 17.81 -16.77 30.59
CA GLY A 55 17.40 -17.47 31.80
C GLY A 55 17.65 -16.72 33.12
N GLN A 56 18.17 -15.49 33.07
CA GLN A 56 18.42 -14.67 34.27
C GLN A 56 17.44 -13.49 34.36
N VAL A 57 17.03 -13.17 35.58
CA VAL A 57 16.26 -11.95 35.89
C VAL A 57 17.19 -10.74 35.87
N LEU A 58 16.90 -9.78 35.00
CA LEU A 58 17.63 -8.51 34.86
C LEU A 58 17.02 -7.38 35.70
N GLY A 59 15.75 -7.49 36.05
CA GLY A 59 15.06 -6.50 36.88
C GLY A 59 13.57 -6.78 36.97
N GLU A 60 12.94 -6.13 37.96
CA GLU A 60 11.51 -6.21 38.21
C GLU A 60 10.93 -4.80 38.27
N PHE A 61 9.67 -4.68 37.85
CA PHE A 61 8.89 -3.46 37.88
C PHE A 61 7.55 -3.78 38.53
N GLN A 62 7.23 -3.09 39.61
CA GLN A 62 5.94 -3.23 40.28
C GLN A 62 5.45 -1.85 40.72
N THR A 63 4.19 -1.56 40.44
CA THR A 63 3.55 -0.32 40.91
C THR A 63 2.04 -0.49 40.97
N LEU A 64 1.45 0.08 42.02
CA LEU A 64 0.00 0.33 42.04
C LEU A 64 -0.31 1.51 41.11
N VAL A 65 -1.54 1.53 40.62
CA VAL A 65 -2.07 2.56 39.72
C VAL A 65 -3.42 3.02 40.26
N ASP A 66 -3.61 4.33 40.38
CA ASP A 66 -4.93 4.89 40.68
C ASP A 66 -5.84 4.76 39.45
N PRO A 67 -6.90 3.92 39.49
CA PRO A 67 -7.82 3.74 38.36
C PRO A 67 -8.74 4.96 38.15
N GLY A 68 -8.82 5.85 39.14
CA GLY A 68 -9.64 7.05 39.07
C GLY A 68 -11.11 6.90 39.43
N HIS A 69 -11.50 5.70 39.84
CA HIS A 69 -12.82 5.37 40.33
C HIS A 69 -12.73 4.26 41.37
N GLU A 70 -13.83 3.97 42.05
CA GLU A 70 -13.86 2.89 43.05
C GLU A 70 -13.63 1.52 42.41
N ILE A 71 -12.88 0.65 43.10
CA ILE A 71 -12.69 -0.74 42.71
C ILE A 71 -13.92 -1.53 43.17
N PRO A 72 -14.60 -2.28 42.28
CA PRO A 72 -15.73 -3.11 42.66
C PRO A 72 -15.36 -4.13 43.76
N PRO A 73 -16.21 -4.39 44.77
CA PRO A 73 -15.87 -5.26 45.90
C PRO A 73 -15.41 -6.67 45.50
N TYR A 74 -15.98 -7.24 44.43
CA TYR A 74 -15.60 -8.57 43.97
C TYR A 74 -14.18 -8.61 43.37
N ILE A 75 -13.69 -7.51 42.80
CA ILE A 75 -12.30 -7.38 42.33
C ILE A 75 -11.36 -7.28 43.51
N SER A 76 -11.71 -6.47 44.53
CA SER A 76 -10.89 -6.37 45.74
C SER A 76 -10.75 -7.70 46.49
N VAL A 77 -11.79 -8.54 46.48
CA VAL A 77 -11.71 -9.91 47.03
C VAL A 77 -10.80 -10.80 46.18
N LEU A 78 -10.81 -10.63 44.85
CA LEU A 78 -10.02 -11.44 43.93
C LEU A 78 -8.52 -11.10 43.99
N THR A 79 -8.17 -9.81 43.98
CA THR A 79 -6.79 -9.33 43.83
C THR A 79 -6.16 -8.87 45.14
N GLY A 80 -6.98 -8.68 46.19
CA GLY A 80 -6.55 -8.06 47.44
C GLY A 80 -6.30 -6.56 47.35
N ILE A 81 -6.50 -5.93 46.17
CA ILE A 81 -6.28 -4.49 45.98
C ILE A 81 -7.56 -3.73 46.35
N THR A 82 -7.45 -2.84 47.34
CA THR A 82 -8.57 -2.00 47.80
C THR A 82 -8.49 -0.60 47.21
N THR A 83 -9.64 0.09 47.08
CA THR A 83 -9.69 1.51 46.66
C THR A 83 -8.77 2.38 47.52
N ALA A 84 -8.66 2.09 48.82
CA ALA A 84 -7.78 2.82 49.73
C ALA A 84 -6.30 2.70 49.33
N MET A 85 -5.84 1.51 48.92
CA MET A 85 -4.46 1.26 48.50
C MET A 85 -4.07 2.04 47.24
N VAL A 86 -4.98 2.14 46.28
CA VAL A 86 -4.71 2.79 44.99
C VAL A 86 -5.00 4.29 44.99
N SER A 87 -5.79 4.80 45.95
CA SER A 87 -6.17 6.22 46.00
C SER A 87 -5.00 7.20 46.10
N ALA A 88 -3.87 6.76 46.69
CA ALA A 88 -2.64 7.54 46.80
C ALA A 88 -1.60 7.16 45.73
N ALA A 89 -1.91 6.20 44.86
CA ALA A 89 -1.00 5.73 43.81
C ALA A 89 -0.99 6.69 42.62
N PRO A 90 0.08 6.69 41.80
CA PRO A 90 0.11 7.48 40.58
C PRO A 90 -0.94 7.02 39.56
N ARG A 91 -1.48 7.96 38.78
CA ARG A 91 -2.35 7.66 37.63
C ARG A 91 -1.55 6.97 36.52
N ILE A 92 -2.25 6.23 35.66
CA ILE A 92 -1.62 5.47 34.57
C ILE A 92 -0.73 6.34 33.66
N GLY A 93 -1.13 7.59 33.37
CA GLY A 93 -0.34 8.51 32.55
C GLY A 93 1.05 8.84 33.11
N ALA A 94 1.22 8.81 34.43
CA ALA A 94 2.51 9.02 35.08
C ALA A 94 3.36 7.74 35.14
N VAL A 95 2.71 6.58 35.22
CA VAL A 95 3.37 5.26 35.32
C VAL A 95 3.84 4.75 33.95
N LEU A 96 3.03 4.99 32.91
CA LEU A 96 3.21 4.42 31.59
C LEU A 96 4.58 4.71 30.97
N PRO A 97 5.15 5.94 31.03
CA PRO A 97 6.50 6.20 30.51
C PRO A 97 7.59 5.35 31.18
N ALA A 98 7.49 5.15 32.51
CA ALA A 98 8.46 4.34 33.25
C ALA A 98 8.38 2.85 32.85
N PHE A 99 7.16 2.33 32.68
CA PHE A 99 6.97 0.96 32.18
C PHE A 99 7.49 0.80 30.74
N LEU A 100 7.20 1.74 29.84
CA LEU A 100 7.66 1.68 28.45
C LEU A 100 9.18 1.76 28.35
N GLU A 101 9.83 2.55 29.21
CA GLU A 101 11.28 2.58 29.32
C GLU A 101 11.81 1.23 29.83
N PHE A 102 11.18 0.68 30.86
CA PHE A 102 11.50 -0.66 31.35
C PHE A 102 11.33 -1.71 30.25
N ALA A 103 10.33 -1.61 29.37
CA ALA A 103 10.08 -2.56 28.29
C ALA A 103 10.90 -2.31 27.00
N ARG A 104 11.69 -1.22 26.94
CA ARG A 104 12.38 -0.80 25.72
C ARG A 104 13.29 -1.89 25.16
N GLY A 105 13.11 -2.21 23.88
CA GLY A 105 13.92 -3.20 23.14
C GLY A 105 13.66 -4.66 23.52
N ALA A 106 12.66 -4.94 24.36
CA ALA A 106 12.31 -6.29 24.78
C ALA A 106 11.10 -6.85 24.01
N VAL A 107 10.99 -8.18 24.01
CA VAL A 107 9.78 -8.90 23.57
C VAL A 107 8.81 -8.96 24.76
N LEU A 108 7.58 -8.49 24.56
CA LEU A 108 6.57 -8.50 25.61
C LEU A 108 5.96 -9.90 25.74
N VAL A 109 5.85 -10.41 26.97
CA VAL A 109 5.28 -11.72 27.25
C VAL A 109 4.16 -11.56 28.25
N ALA A 110 3.03 -12.23 28.03
CA ALA A 110 1.93 -12.26 28.99
C ALA A 110 1.17 -13.60 28.88
N HIS A 111 0.48 -13.98 29.94
CA HIS A 111 -0.37 -15.18 29.94
C HIS A 111 -1.80 -14.77 29.57
N ASN A 112 -2.22 -15.00 28.32
CA ASN A 112 -3.38 -14.33 27.69
C ASN A 112 -3.10 -12.88 27.26
N ALA A 113 -2.00 -12.69 26.54
CA ALA A 113 -1.50 -11.39 26.09
C ALA A 113 -2.52 -10.40 25.46
N PRO A 114 -3.59 -10.81 24.75
CA PRO A 114 -4.61 -9.86 24.28
C PRO A 114 -5.26 -9.03 25.40
N PHE A 115 -5.31 -9.55 26.63
CA PHE A 115 -5.84 -8.86 27.79
C PHE A 115 -4.88 -7.76 28.25
N ASP A 116 -3.71 -8.13 28.78
CA ASP A 116 -2.74 -7.19 29.37
C ASP A 116 -2.25 -6.15 28.37
N LEU A 117 -1.83 -6.61 27.19
CA LEU A 117 -1.36 -5.72 26.14
C LEU A 117 -2.50 -4.89 25.56
N GLY A 118 -3.75 -5.34 25.66
CA GLY A 118 -4.93 -4.57 25.29
C GLY A 118 -5.13 -3.36 26.19
N PHE A 119 -5.03 -3.55 27.50
CA PHE A 119 -5.09 -2.46 28.50
C PHE A 119 -3.93 -1.47 28.35
N LEU A 120 -2.70 -1.94 28.18
CA LEU A 120 -1.55 -1.05 27.98
C LEU A 120 -1.63 -0.27 26.66
N LYS A 121 -2.14 -0.88 25.57
CA LYS A 121 -2.38 -0.18 24.30
C LYS A 121 -3.45 0.91 24.43
N ALA A 122 -4.53 0.62 25.15
CA ALA A 122 -5.58 1.60 25.41
C ALA A 122 -5.03 2.77 26.24
N ALA A 123 -4.30 2.48 27.32
CA ALA A 123 -3.65 3.49 28.15
C ALA A 123 -2.67 4.37 27.34
N CYS A 124 -1.88 3.78 26.41
CA CYS A 124 -1.05 4.54 25.49
C CYS A 124 -1.88 5.49 24.61
N ALA A 125 -2.95 4.99 24.00
CA ALA A 125 -3.82 5.79 23.13
C ALA A 125 -4.47 6.96 23.89
N GLU A 126 -4.94 6.72 25.11
CA GLU A 126 -5.57 7.74 25.97
C GLU A 126 -4.61 8.84 26.41
N ASN A 127 -3.33 8.50 26.59
CA ASN A 127 -2.30 9.45 27.03
C ASN A 127 -1.48 10.04 25.87
N GLY A 128 -1.90 9.82 24.62
CA GLY A 128 -1.21 10.34 23.44
C GLY A 128 0.20 9.74 23.22
N VAL A 129 0.47 8.57 23.78
CA VAL A 129 1.76 7.87 23.67
C VAL A 129 1.68 6.81 22.58
N ALA A 130 2.67 6.75 21.70
CA ALA A 130 2.73 5.73 20.67
C ALA A 130 3.02 4.34 21.28
N TRP A 131 2.21 3.34 20.93
CA TRP A 131 2.49 1.96 21.31
C TRP A 131 3.77 1.46 20.62
N PRO A 132 4.76 0.90 21.35
CA PRO A 132 6.00 0.42 20.74
C PRO A 132 5.72 -0.76 19.79
N ALA A 133 6.47 -0.82 18.69
CA ALA A 133 6.49 -1.97 17.79
C ALA A 133 7.28 -3.13 18.43
N ALA A 134 6.80 -3.65 19.56
CA ALA A 134 7.39 -4.79 20.23
C ALA A 134 6.75 -6.10 19.71
N ALA A 135 7.58 -7.12 19.47
CA ALA A 135 7.05 -8.47 19.32
C ALA A 135 6.41 -8.92 20.64
N SER A 136 5.40 -9.78 20.56
CA SER A 136 4.69 -10.29 21.74
C SER A 136 4.56 -11.81 21.72
N VAL A 137 4.65 -12.43 22.90
CA VAL A 137 4.53 -13.88 23.13
C VAL A 137 3.38 -14.13 24.12
N ASP A 138 2.49 -15.06 23.80
CA ASP A 138 1.40 -15.49 24.69
C ASP A 138 1.69 -16.90 25.22
N THR A 139 1.97 -17.00 26.52
CA THR A 139 2.32 -18.29 27.17
C THR A 139 1.14 -19.25 27.22
N ALA A 140 -0.11 -18.76 27.27
CA ALA A 140 -1.29 -19.61 27.23
C ALA A 140 -1.47 -20.24 25.84
N VAL A 141 -1.14 -19.51 24.77
CA VAL A 141 -1.13 -20.06 23.40
C VAL A 141 -0.02 -21.09 23.23
N LEU A 142 1.18 -20.82 23.75
CA LEU A 142 2.29 -21.78 23.72
C LEU A 142 1.93 -23.06 24.48
N ALA A 143 1.42 -22.93 25.70
CA ALA A 143 1.01 -24.08 26.52
C ALA A 143 -0.05 -24.94 25.81
N ARG A 144 -1.08 -24.32 25.20
CA ARG A 144 -2.10 -25.06 24.42
C ARG A 144 -1.55 -25.81 23.20
N ARG A 145 -0.40 -25.40 22.67
CA ARG A 145 0.24 -26.04 21.52
C ARG A 145 1.23 -27.12 21.92
N LEU A 146 1.84 -27.00 23.09
CA LEU A 146 2.93 -27.86 23.55
C LEU A 146 2.48 -28.93 24.53
N LEU A 147 1.41 -28.68 25.27
CA LEU A 147 0.91 -29.56 26.31
C LEU A 147 -0.40 -30.22 25.86
N THR A 148 -0.52 -31.50 26.19
CA THR A 148 -1.72 -32.32 25.94
C THR A 148 -2.71 -32.23 27.10
N ARG A 149 -3.97 -32.62 26.85
CA ARG A 149 -5.01 -32.65 27.90
C ARG A 149 -4.74 -33.71 28.98
N ASP A 150 -3.92 -34.70 28.68
CA ASP A 150 -3.53 -35.74 29.62
C ASP A 150 -2.46 -35.24 30.60
N GLU A 151 -1.70 -34.20 30.22
CA GLU A 151 -0.69 -33.57 31.07
C GLU A 151 -1.29 -32.48 31.97
N VAL A 152 -2.15 -31.62 31.41
CA VAL A 152 -2.79 -30.54 32.15
C VAL A 152 -4.27 -30.44 31.81
N PRO A 153 -5.17 -30.32 32.81
CA PRO A 153 -6.62 -30.25 32.57
C PRO A 153 -7.03 -28.97 31.85
N ASN A 154 -6.24 -27.89 32.00
CA ASN A 154 -6.42 -26.62 31.33
C ASN A 154 -5.09 -25.85 31.30
N CYS A 155 -5.00 -24.81 30.47
CA CYS A 155 -3.79 -23.99 30.34
C CYS A 155 -3.92 -22.65 31.07
N LYS A 156 -4.60 -22.60 32.22
CA LYS A 156 -4.61 -21.42 33.10
C LYS A 156 -3.30 -21.35 33.89
N LEU A 157 -2.85 -20.14 34.24
CA LEU A 157 -1.62 -19.93 35.01
C LEU A 157 -1.58 -20.74 36.31
N ALA A 158 -2.67 -20.74 37.08
CA ALA A 158 -2.81 -21.53 38.32
C ALA A 158 -2.65 -23.05 38.13
N THR A 159 -2.86 -23.57 36.93
CA THR A 159 -2.62 -24.99 36.60
C THR A 159 -1.20 -25.21 36.07
N LEU A 160 -0.69 -24.29 35.25
CA LEU A 160 0.63 -24.41 34.65
C LEU A 160 1.78 -24.17 35.65
N ALA A 161 1.61 -23.24 36.59
CA ALA A 161 2.64 -22.90 37.56
C ALA A 161 3.05 -24.13 38.42
N PRO A 162 2.13 -24.89 39.05
CA PRO A 162 2.49 -26.13 39.73
C PRO A 162 3.05 -27.21 38.78
N TYR A 163 2.50 -27.34 37.57
CA TYR A 163 2.95 -28.34 36.60
C TYR A 163 4.43 -28.13 36.19
N PHE A 164 4.84 -26.87 36.00
CA PHE A 164 6.23 -26.52 35.70
C PHE A 164 7.08 -26.27 36.96
N SER A 165 6.59 -26.62 38.15
CA SER A 165 7.29 -26.41 39.43
C SER A 165 7.75 -24.95 39.64
N ALA A 166 6.89 -24.00 39.30
CA ALA A 166 7.16 -22.58 39.49
C ALA A 166 7.48 -22.27 40.97
N THR A 167 8.46 -21.40 41.16
CA THR A 167 8.96 -20.98 42.47
C THR A 167 8.01 -20.03 43.18
N THR A 168 7.20 -19.29 42.40
CA THR A 168 6.19 -18.37 42.87
C THR A 168 4.81 -18.90 42.52
N SER A 169 3.91 -18.97 43.51
CA SER A 169 2.51 -19.31 43.26
C SER A 169 1.75 -18.06 42.77
N PRO A 170 0.89 -18.17 41.75
CA PRO A 170 0.06 -17.04 41.33
C PRO A 170 -0.98 -16.73 42.41
N THR A 171 -1.04 -15.46 42.82
CA THR A 171 -1.85 -14.98 43.95
C THR A 171 -2.83 -13.88 43.54
N HIS A 172 -2.98 -13.61 42.24
CA HIS A 172 -3.71 -12.43 41.73
C HIS A 172 -3.09 -11.13 42.23
N ARG A 173 -1.76 -11.12 42.25
CA ARG A 173 -0.91 -9.94 42.42
C ARG A 173 0.01 -9.87 41.22
N ALA A 174 0.01 -8.73 40.54
CA ALA A 174 0.60 -8.63 39.21
C ALA A 174 2.07 -9.08 39.16
N LEU A 175 2.90 -8.74 40.17
CA LEU A 175 4.30 -9.15 40.17
C LEU A 175 4.47 -10.66 40.43
N ASP A 176 3.68 -11.24 41.34
CA ASP A 176 3.75 -12.66 41.66
C ASP A 176 3.30 -13.51 40.46
N ASP A 177 2.25 -13.07 39.77
CA ASP A 177 1.73 -13.71 38.55
C ASP A 177 2.71 -13.55 37.38
N ALA A 178 3.39 -12.40 37.25
CA ALA A 178 4.47 -12.22 36.29
C ALA A 178 5.67 -13.15 36.57
N ARG A 179 6.08 -13.32 37.84
CA ARG A 179 7.14 -14.28 38.24
C ARG A 179 6.73 -15.72 37.97
N ALA A 180 5.52 -16.12 38.32
CA ALA A 180 5.00 -17.45 37.98
C ALA A 180 4.99 -17.66 36.45
N THR A 181 4.66 -16.62 35.68
CA THR A 181 4.67 -16.66 34.22
C THR A 181 6.08 -16.78 33.65
N VAL A 182 7.12 -16.23 34.29
CA VAL A 182 8.53 -16.45 33.94
C VAL A 182 8.88 -17.93 34.03
N ASP A 183 8.55 -18.58 35.16
CA ASP A 183 8.85 -20.00 35.36
C ASP A 183 8.10 -20.87 34.34
N VAL A 184 6.83 -20.56 34.09
CA VAL A 184 6.04 -21.24 33.04
C VAL A 184 6.67 -21.02 31.65
N LEU A 185 7.12 -19.80 31.33
CA LEU A 185 7.79 -19.52 30.05
C LEU A 185 9.06 -20.34 29.89
N HIS A 186 9.87 -20.46 30.94
CA HIS A 186 11.08 -21.28 30.94
C HIS A 186 10.75 -22.75 30.72
N GLY A 187 9.76 -23.30 31.44
CA GLY A 187 9.30 -24.68 31.23
C GLY A 187 8.76 -24.93 29.82
N LEU A 188 8.07 -23.96 29.22
CA LEU A 188 7.64 -24.03 27.82
C LEU A 188 8.82 -23.98 26.85
N PHE A 189 9.87 -23.21 27.13
CA PHE A 189 11.10 -23.18 26.34
C PHE A 189 11.86 -24.51 26.39
N GLU A 190 11.88 -25.18 27.54
CA GLU A 190 12.44 -26.53 27.66
C GLU A 190 11.71 -27.55 26.78
N ARG A 191 10.38 -27.42 26.63
CA ARG A 191 9.60 -28.25 25.69
C ARG A 191 9.84 -27.91 24.22
N LEU A 192 10.21 -26.67 23.92
CA LEU A 192 10.48 -26.19 22.56
C LEU A 192 11.85 -26.59 22.04
N GLY A 193 12.85 -26.72 22.93
CA GLY A 193 14.21 -27.12 22.57
C GLY A 193 14.27 -28.42 21.74
N PRO A 194 13.65 -29.54 22.18
CA PRO A 194 13.57 -30.78 21.41
C PRO A 194 12.86 -30.67 20.06
N LEU A 195 12.02 -29.65 19.87
CA LEU A 195 11.30 -29.38 18.63
C LEU A 195 12.11 -28.50 17.65
N GLY A 196 13.36 -28.16 18.01
CA GLY A 196 14.26 -27.36 17.17
C GLY A 196 13.97 -25.86 17.17
N VAL A 197 13.08 -25.38 18.05
CA VAL A 197 12.72 -23.97 18.12
C VAL A 197 13.72 -23.25 19.01
N THR A 198 14.64 -22.51 18.38
CA THR A 198 15.78 -21.90 19.07
C THR A 198 15.91 -20.40 18.81
N THR A 199 15.07 -19.84 17.96
CA THR A 199 15.09 -18.42 17.56
C THR A 199 13.77 -17.69 17.84
N LEU A 200 13.82 -16.35 17.94
CA LEU A 200 12.66 -15.50 18.19
C LEU A 200 11.62 -15.58 17.06
N GLU A 201 12.09 -15.72 15.82
CA GLU A 201 11.26 -15.75 14.62
C GLU A 201 10.44 -17.04 14.57
N GLU A 202 11.05 -18.17 14.93
CA GLU A 202 10.37 -19.47 15.09
C GLU A 202 9.34 -19.43 16.23
N LEU A 203 9.73 -18.89 17.39
CA LEU A 203 8.85 -18.71 18.54
C LEU A 203 7.66 -17.80 18.22
N SER A 204 7.90 -16.71 17.50
CA SER A 204 6.87 -15.79 17.00
C SER A 204 5.93 -16.49 16.01
N GLY A 205 6.43 -17.45 15.22
CA GLY A 205 5.63 -18.30 14.36
C GLY A 205 4.68 -19.24 15.11
N LEU A 206 5.02 -19.61 16.35
CA LEU A 206 4.22 -20.47 17.23
C LEU A 206 3.23 -19.72 18.11
N THR A 207 3.45 -18.44 18.42
CA THR A 207 2.51 -17.65 19.22
C THR A 207 1.48 -16.90 18.38
N ARG A 208 1.83 -16.54 17.13
CA ARG A 208 0.87 -15.89 16.23
C ARG A 208 -0.26 -16.86 15.89
N GLN A 209 -1.50 -16.42 16.10
CA GLN A 209 -2.71 -17.10 15.66
C GLN A 209 -2.65 -17.29 14.14
N ILE A 210 -2.16 -18.44 13.70
CA ILE A 210 -2.46 -18.94 12.37
C ILE A 210 -3.62 -19.90 12.59
N ASP A 211 -4.78 -19.55 12.04
CA ASP A 211 -5.93 -20.44 11.93
C ASP A 211 -5.47 -21.81 11.40
N PRO A 212 -5.66 -22.92 12.15
CA PRO A 212 -5.24 -24.26 11.77
C PRO A 212 -5.70 -24.67 10.36
N GLU A 213 -6.85 -24.16 9.89
CA GLU A 213 -7.35 -24.42 8.54
C GLU A 213 -6.43 -23.83 7.45
N ARG A 214 -5.78 -22.70 7.71
CA ARG A 214 -4.80 -22.10 6.78
C ARG A 214 -3.52 -22.90 6.69
N ARG A 215 -3.01 -23.39 7.83
CA ARG A 215 -1.80 -24.22 7.85
C ARG A 215 -2.05 -25.50 7.06
N ARG A 216 -3.23 -26.10 7.19
CA ARG A 216 -3.63 -27.28 6.41
C ARG A 216 -3.60 -27.02 4.91
N LYS A 217 -3.92 -25.80 4.46
CA LYS A 217 -3.88 -25.39 3.04
C LYS A 217 -2.50 -25.02 2.50
N ARG A 218 -1.43 -25.14 3.30
CA ARG A 218 -0.05 -24.90 2.82
C ARG A 218 0.32 -25.75 1.60
N HIS A 219 -0.24 -26.96 1.51
CA HIS A 219 -0.02 -27.86 0.38
C HIS A 219 -0.39 -27.25 -0.99
N LEU A 220 -1.28 -26.25 -1.02
CA LEU A 220 -1.62 -25.53 -2.25
C LEU A 220 -0.43 -24.79 -2.87
N ALA A 221 0.67 -24.60 -2.13
CA ALA A 221 1.87 -23.95 -2.60
C ALA A 221 2.97 -24.93 -3.08
N ASP A 222 2.79 -26.24 -2.88
CA ASP A 222 3.87 -27.22 -3.07
C ASP A 222 4.20 -27.41 -4.57
N ASP A 223 3.16 -27.52 -5.40
CA ASP A 223 3.29 -27.68 -6.86
C ASP A 223 3.53 -26.37 -7.62
N VAL A 224 3.54 -25.23 -6.91
CA VAL A 224 3.83 -23.93 -7.53
C VAL A 224 5.33 -23.86 -7.86
N PRO A 225 5.72 -23.55 -9.12
CA PRO A 225 7.12 -23.48 -9.50
C PRO A 225 7.82 -22.25 -8.88
N HIS A 226 9.16 -22.31 -8.83
CA HIS A 226 9.99 -21.13 -8.56
C HIS A 226 10.10 -20.22 -9.79
N GLY A 227 10.52 -18.98 -9.57
CA GLY A 227 10.73 -17.99 -10.64
C GLY A 227 9.54 -17.07 -10.90
N PRO A 228 9.68 -16.13 -11.86
CA PRO A 228 8.72 -15.07 -12.07
C PRO A 228 7.42 -15.59 -12.71
N GLY A 229 6.29 -14.99 -12.34
CA GLY A 229 5.02 -15.28 -12.99
C GLY A 229 3.79 -14.76 -12.28
N VAL A 230 2.63 -15.29 -12.71
CA VAL A 230 1.31 -14.98 -12.16
C VAL A 230 0.78 -16.17 -11.38
N TYR A 231 0.20 -15.93 -10.19
CA TYR A 231 -0.55 -16.94 -9.43
C TYR A 231 -2.02 -16.54 -9.31
N LEU A 232 -2.89 -17.54 -9.34
CA LEU A 232 -4.34 -17.37 -9.24
C LEU A 232 -4.88 -18.27 -8.13
N PHE A 233 -5.52 -17.69 -7.12
CA PHE A 233 -6.28 -18.46 -6.14
C PHE A 233 -7.68 -18.74 -6.69
N ARG A 234 -8.07 -20.01 -6.73
CA ARG A 234 -9.35 -20.50 -7.25
C ARG A 234 -10.28 -20.90 -6.11
N GLY A 235 -11.56 -20.54 -6.25
CA GLY A 235 -12.61 -20.90 -5.32
C GLY A 235 -13.24 -22.27 -5.62
N PRO A 236 -14.29 -22.63 -4.86
CA PRO A 236 -14.98 -23.92 -4.99
C PRO A 236 -15.63 -24.24 -6.33
N ARG A 237 -15.94 -23.21 -7.13
CA ARG A 237 -16.54 -23.37 -8.46
C ARG A 237 -15.54 -23.04 -9.56
N ASP A 238 -14.26 -23.23 -9.27
CA ASP A 238 -13.15 -22.87 -10.15
C ASP A 238 -13.06 -21.38 -10.51
N GLU A 239 -13.75 -20.51 -9.75
CA GLU A 239 -13.74 -19.07 -10.02
C GLU A 239 -12.43 -18.42 -9.54
N PRO A 240 -11.82 -17.51 -10.32
CA PRO A 240 -10.69 -16.72 -9.84
C PRO A 240 -11.08 -15.81 -8.68
N LEU A 241 -10.55 -16.07 -7.49
CA LEU A 241 -10.76 -15.25 -6.30
C LEU A 241 -9.77 -14.09 -6.25
N TYR A 242 -8.51 -14.37 -6.59
CA TYR A 242 -7.41 -13.41 -6.56
C TYR A 242 -6.36 -13.76 -7.61
N VAL A 243 -5.83 -12.74 -8.28
CA VAL A 243 -4.70 -12.83 -9.21
C VAL A 243 -3.58 -11.95 -8.67
N GLY A 244 -2.34 -12.43 -8.67
CA GLY A 244 -1.18 -11.65 -8.27
C GLY A 244 0.10 -12.07 -8.99
N THR A 245 1.14 -11.25 -8.90
CA THR A 245 2.46 -11.53 -9.50
C THR A 245 3.57 -11.65 -8.47
N SER A 246 4.66 -12.29 -8.88
CA SER A 246 5.89 -12.39 -8.11
C SER A 246 7.10 -12.57 -9.01
N THR A 247 8.30 -12.24 -8.48
CA THR A 247 9.59 -12.68 -9.03
C THR A 247 9.94 -14.11 -8.61
N ASP A 248 9.35 -14.61 -7.52
CA ASP A 248 9.37 -16.02 -7.12
C ASP A 248 7.96 -16.45 -6.69
N LEU A 249 7.31 -17.24 -7.54
CA LEU A 249 5.93 -17.68 -7.36
C LEU A 249 5.76 -18.53 -6.09
N ARG A 250 6.55 -19.58 -5.90
CA ARG A 250 6.43 -20.49 -4.77
C ARG A 250 6.58 -19.76 -3.43
N THR A 251 7.62 -18.96 -3.28
CA THR A 251 7.89 -18.19 -2.05
C THR A 251 6.74 -17.24 -1.75
N ARG A 252 6.23 -16.55 -2.78
CA ARG A 252 5.10 -15.64 -2.62
C ARG A 252 3.81 -16.35 -2.26
N VAL A 253 3.48 -17.47 -2.91
CA VAL A 253 2.28 -18.25 -2.58
C VAL A 253 2.37 -18.83 -1.17
N ARG A 254 3.54 -19.37 -0.78
CA ARG A 254 3.78 -19.87 0.59
C ARG A 254 3.54 -18.79 1.65
N SER A 255 3.90 -17.53 1.37
CA SER A 255 3.73 -16.42 2.32
C SER A 255 2.27 -16.15 2.72
N TYR A 256 1.27 -16.52 1.90
CA TYR A 256 -0.14 -16.41 2.26
C TYR A 256 -0.58 -17.39 3.36
N PHE A 257 0.19 -18.46 3.55
CA PHE A 257 -0.06 -19.51 4.56
C PHE A 257 0.84 -19.37 5.79
N THR A 258 1.59 -18.27 5.92
CA THR A 258 2.41 -17.94 7.08
C THR A 258 1.77 -16.86 7.94
N SER A 259 2.32 -16.63 9.15
CA SER A 259 1.86 -15.61 10.10
C SER A 259 2.17 -14.16 9.66
N GLY A 260 2.79 -13.96 8.50
CA GLY A 260 3.09 -12.63 7.96
C GLY A 260 1.89 -11.94 7.31
N GLU A 261 0.84 -12.67 6.94
CA GLU A 261 -0.33 -12.12 6.25
C GLU A 261 -1.43 -11.68 7.24
N GLN A 262 -1.53 -10.37 7.47
CA GLN A 262 -2.45 -9.78 8.46
C GLN A 262 -3.71 -9.17 7.83
N ARG A 263 -3.82 -9.10 6.50
CA ARG A 263 -4.94 -8.44 5.84
C ARG A 263 -6.19 -9.32 5.89
N SER A 264 -7.16 -8.96 6.74
CA SER A 264 -8.42 -9.71 6.97
C SER A 264 -9.13 -10.20 5.70
N ARG A 265 -9.16 -9.38 4.65
CA ARG A 265 -9.80 -9.72 3.37
C ARG A 265 -9.02 -10.75 2.55
N ILE A 266 -7.69 -10.74 2.62
CA ILE A 266 -6.85 -11.77 1.98
C ILE A 266 -6.91 -13.06 2.78
N THR A 267 -6.94 -12.92 4.09
CA THR A 267 -7.25 -13.96 5.06
C THR A 267 -8.54 -14.71 4.68
N GLU A 268 -9.65 -14.02 4.48
CA GLU A 268 -10.91 -14.62 4.01
C GLU A 268 -10.75 -15.36 2.67
N MET A 269 -10.04 -14.76 1.70
CA MET A 269 -9.79 -15.37 0.39
C MET A 269 -9.04 -16.69 0.48
N VAL A 270 -7.97 -16.75 1.27
CA VAL A 270 -7.17 -17.97 1.49
C VAL A 270 -8.01 -19.06 2.15
N ALA A 271 -8.92 -18.69 3.05
CA ALA A 271 -9.86 -19.62 3.66
C ALA A 271 -10.84 -20.22 2.62
N LEU A 272 -11.24 -19.46 1.60
CA LEU A 272 -12.10 -19.94 0.51
C LEU A 272 -11.36 -20.69 -0.60
N ALA A 273 -10.07 -20.45 -0.77
CA ALA A 273 -9.29 -21.02 -1.87
C ALA A 273 -9.20 -22.56 -1.78
N GLN A 274 -9.36 -23.23 -2.91
CA GLN A 274 -9.23 -24.68 -3.05
C GLN A 274 -8.07 -25.10 -3.94
N ARG A 275 -7.62 -24.22 -4.84
CA ARG A 275 -6.49 -24.47 -5.75
C ARG A 275 -5.71 -23.18 -6.00
N VAL A 276 -4.42 -23.32 -6.28
CA VAL A 276 -3.59 -22.24 -6.81
C VAL A 276 -3.10 -22.64 -8.20
N ASP A 277 -3.45 -21.86 -9.20
CA ASP A 277 -2.87 -22.00 -10.53
C ASP A 277 -1.64 -21.10 -10.62
N ALA A 278 -0.59 -21.56 -11.30
CA ALA A 278 0.64 -20.82 -11.52
C ALA A 278 0.94 -20.75 -13.01
N ILE A 279 1.21 -19.55 -13.49
CA ILE A 279 1.57 -19.26 -14.87
C ILE A 279 2.99 -18.70 -14.87
N PRO A 280 4.02 -19.53 -15.13
CA PRO A 280 5.38 -19.07 -15.27
C PRO A 280 5.50 -18.01 -16.37
N CYS A 281 6.35 -17.03 -16.14
CA CYS A 281 6.68 -15.97 -17.09
C CYS A 281 8.20 -15.90 -17.25
N ALA A 282 8.66 -15.36 -18.35
CA ALA A 282 10.06 -15.13 -18.63
C ALA A 282 10.66 -14.11 -17.65
N HIS A 283 9.92 -13.05 -17.31
CA HIS A 283 10.40 -11.99 -16.43
C HIS A 283 9.26 -11.15 -15.83
N ALA A 284 9.61 -10.22 -14.95
CA ALA A 284 8.65 -9.43 -14.18
C ALA A 284 7.69 -8.56 -15.02
N LEU A 285 8.13 -8.00 -16.17
CA LEU A 285 7.22 -7.26 -17.06
C LEU A 285 6.11 -8.15 -17.60
N GLU A 286 6.44 -9.35 -18.10
CA GLU A 286 5.43 -10.28 -18.61
C GLU A 286 4.44 -10.68 -17.51
N ALA A 287 4.95 -11.00 -16.32
CA ALA A 287 4.11 -11.32 -15.17
C ALA A 287 3.11 -10.18 -14.88
N ALA A 288 3.57 -8.93 -14.81
CA ALA A 288 2.72 -7.78 -14.53
C ALA A 288 1.67 -7.52 -15.62
N VAL A 289 2.03 -7.70 -16.90
CA VAL A 289 1.08 -7.57 -18.02
C VAL A 289 0.04 -8.69 -18.00
N ARG A 290 0.47 -9.93 -17.80
CA ARG A 290 -0.46 -11.08 -17.70
C ARG A 290 -1.41 -10.94 -16.53
N GLU A 291 -0.95 -10.48 -15.36
CA GLU A 291 -1.83 -10.17 -14.22
C GLU A 291 -2.87 -9.13 -14.57
N LEU A 292 -2.45 -8.03 -15.20
CA LEU A 292 -3.37 -6.96 -15.61
C LEU A 292 -4.47 -7.50 -16.55
N ARG A 293 -4.09 -8.31 -17.55
CA ARG A 293 -5.02 -8.92 -18.52
C ARG A 293 -5.98 -9.90 -17.82
N LEU A 294 -5.48 -10.78 -16.95
CA LEU A 294 -6.29 -11.75 -16.18
C LEU A 294 -7.24 -11.06 -15.19
N ILE A 295 -6.82 -9.96 -14.57
CA ILE A 295 -7.69 -9.16 -13.70
C ILE A 295 -8.81 -8.51 -14.52
N ALA A 296 -8.50 -7.97 -15.70
CA ALA A 296 -9.49 -7.34 -16.56
C ALA A 296 -10.52 -8.36 -17.10
N GLU A 297 -10.06 -9.56 -17.44
CA GLU A 297 -10.88 -10.67 -17.93
C GLU A 297 -11.78 -11.25 -16.84
N HIS A 298 -11.21 -11.65 -15.70
CA HIS A 298 -11.94 -12.40 -14.67
C HIS A 298 -12.57 -11.53 -13.57
N LYS A 299 -12.14 -10.27 -13.44
CA LYS A 299 -12.54 -9.31 -12.39
C LYS A 299 -12.62 -9.93 -10.98
N PRO A 300 -11.55 -10.60 -10.49
CA PRO A 300 -11.58 -11.40 -9.27
C PRO A 300 -12.05 -10.60 -8.05
N ARG A 301 -12.84 -11.22 -7.17
CA ARG A 301 -13.50 -10.53 -6.05
C ARG A 301 -12.53 -9.84 -5.10
N TYR A 302 -11.34 -10.40 -4.90
CA TYR A 302 -10.36 -9.93 -3.92
C TYR A 302 -9.32 -8.95 -4.49
N ASN A 303 -9.20 -8.83 -5.82
CA ASN A 303 -8.42 -7.76 -6.44
C ASN A 303 -9.12 -6.41 -6.26
N ARG A 304 -8.42 -5.41 -5.70
CA ARG A 304 -8.93 -4.03 -5.58
C ARG A 304 -8.43 -3.16 -6.72
N ARG A 305 -7.12 -3.19 -6.97
CA ARG A 305 -6.45 -2.43 -8.03
C ARG A 305 -6.71 -3.08 -9.38
N SER A 306 -6.85 -2.25 -10.42
CA SER A 306 -7.00 -2.67 -11.82
C SER A 306 -8.19 -3.59 -12.14
N ARG A 307 -9.07 -3.88 -11.17
CA ARG A 307 -10.29 -4.70 -11.36
C ARG A 307 -11.32 -4.05 -12.25
N PHE A 308 -11.39 -2.71 -12.23
CA PHE A 308 -12.37 -1.95 -12.99
C PHE A 308 -11.68 -0.78 -13.71
N PRO A 309 -10.85 -1.06 -14.73
CA PRO A 309 -10.22 0.00 -15.53
C PRO A 309 -11.26 0.94 -16.16
N GLU A 310 -12.48 0.45 -16.44
CA GLU A 310 -13.61 1.24 -16.94
C GLU A 310 -14.15 2.29 -15.94
N ARG A 311 -13.71 2.25 -14.67
CA ARG A 311 -14.07 3.26 -13.67
C ARG A 311 -13.08 4.42 -13.62
N ALA A 312 -11.96 4.32 -14.33
CA ALA A 312 -10.97 5.39 -14.41
C ALA A 312 -11.61 6.70 -14.90
N LEU A 313 -11.14 7.82 -14.35
CA LEU A 313 -11.65 9.14 -14.70
C LEU A 313 -10.73 9.80 -15.71
N TRP A 314 -11.32 10.50 -16.67
CA TRP A 314 -10.64 11.16 -17.76
C TRP A 314 -11.19 12.56 -17.90
N VAL A 315 -10.36 13.51 -18.31
CA VAL A 315 -10.79 14.85 -18.70
C VAL A 315 -10.69 14.91 -20.21
N ARG A 316 -11.80 15.15 -20.91
CA ARG A 316 -11.81 15.32 -22.36
C ARG A 316 -12.21 16.73 -22.75
N LEU A 317 -11.74 17.18 -23.90
CA LEU A 317 -12.31 18.32 -24.61
C LEU A 317 -13.55 17.85 -25.40
N THR A 318 -14.66 18.60 -25.33
CA THR A 318 -15.90 18.21 -26.04
C THR A 318 -15.85 18.53 -27.53
N GLU A 319 -16.51 17.69 -28.34
CA GLU A 319 -16.74 17.93 -29.77
C GLU A 319 -18.07 18.69 -29.95
N GLU A 320 -18.01 20.01 -29.84
CA GLU A 320 -19.12 20.94 -30.08
C GLU A 320 -18.55 22.27 -30.59
N PRO A 321 -19.33 23.19 -31.18
CA PRO A 321 -18.80 24.45 -31.72
C PRO A 321 -18.02 25.30 -30.71
N PHE A 322 -18.35 25.19 -29.43
CA PHE A 322 -17.62 25.85 -28.34
C PHE A 322 -17.15 24.80 -27.32
N PRO A 323 -16.04 24.09 -27.58
CA PRO A 323 -15.57 22.98 -26.73
C PRO A 323 -15.39 23.36 -25.25
N ARG A 324 -15.64 22.41 -24.36
CA ARG A 324 -15.41 22.53 -22.91
C ARG A 324 -14.69 21.32 -22.36
N LEU A 325 -14.14 21.46 -21.16
CA LEU A 325 -13.61 20.32 -20.43
C LEU A 325 -14.75 19.53 -19.77
N SER A 326 -14.71 18.21 -19.89
CA SER A 326 -15.69 17.30 -19.30
C SER A 326 -14.99 16.12 -18.65
N VAL A 327 -15.32 15.84 -17.39
CA VAL A 327 -14.88 14.62 -16.71
C VAL A 327 -15.76 13.46 -17.16
N VAL A 328 -15.15 12.39 -17.66
CA VAL A 328 -15.84 11.19 -18.17
C VAL A 328 -15.19 9.92 -17.63
N ARG A 329 -15.92 8.80 -17.67
CA ARG A 329 -15.41 7.46 -17.28
C ARG A 329 -14.94 6.62 -18.46
N ARG A 330 -15.30 7.03 -19.68
CA ARG A 330 -14.94 6.34 -20.92
C ARG A 330 -14.48 7.36 -21.94
N VAL A 331 -13.35 7.07 -22.56
CA VAL A 331 -12.86 7.74 -23.75
C VAL A 331 -13.07 6.77 -24.89
N ARG A 332 -13.65 7.22 -26.01
CA ARG A 332 -13.73 6.38 -27.21
C ARG A 332 -12.33 6.30 -27.82
N PRO A 333 -11.87 5.13 -28.29
CA PRO A 333 -10.67 5.04 -29.12
C PRO A 333 -10.75 6.06 -30.28
N GLY A 334 -9.65 6.76 -30.57
CA GLY A 334 -9.61 7.83 -31.58
C GLY A 334 -10.27 9.16 -31.18
N ALA A 335 -10.90 9.27 -30.00
CA ALA A 335 -11.65 10.48 -29.64
C ALA A 335 -10.80 11.58 -29.01
N GLY A 336 -10.36 12.52 -29.87
CA GLY A 336 -10.03 13.88 -29.51
C GLY A 336 -8.98 14.05 -28.40
N VAL A 337 -9.03 15.20 -27.73
CA VAL A 337 -8.05 15.61 -26.72
C VAL A 337 -8.50 15.16 -25.34
N PHE A 338 -7.70 14.33 -24.67
CA PHE A 338 -7.99 13.86 -23.30
C PHE A 338 -6.75 13.74 -22.42
N LEU A 339 -7.00 13.80 -21.10
CA LEU A 339 -6.04 13.62 -20.02
C LEU A 339 -6.53 12.55 -19.05
N GLY A 340 -5.60 11.77 -18.51
CA GLY A 340 -5.88 10.73 -17.51
C GLY A 340 -5.13 9.43 -17.81
N PRO A 341 -5.54 8.32 -17.15
CA PRO A 341 -6.58 8.25 -16.12
C PRO A 341 -6.17 8.97 -14.83
N PHE A 342 -7.14 9.59 -14.18
CA PHE A 342 -7.02 10.19 -12.86
C PHE A 342 -7.43 9.19 -11.77
N PRO A 343 -6.74 9.18 -10.61
CA PRO A 343 -7.01 8.23 -9.53
C PRO A 343 -8.37 8.48 -8.87
N ASP A 344 -8.81 9.74 -8.81
CA ASP A 344 -10.06 10.15 -8.20
C ASP A 344 -10.60 11.43 -8.87
N ARG A 345 -11.82 11.80 -8.48
CA ARG A 345 -12.50 12.98 -9.01
C ARG A 345 -11.81 14.28 -8.61
N ARG A 346 -11.18 14.32 -7.42
CA ARG A 346 -10.47 15.50 -6.92
C ARG A 346 -9.27 15.84 -7.81
N ALA A 347 -8.51 14.84 -8.24
CA ALA A 347 -7.38 15.02 -9.15
C ALA A 347 -7.85 15.47 -10.54
N ALA A 348 -8.93 14.89 -11.07
CA ALA A 348 -9.50 15.33 -12.35
C ALA A 348 -9.97 16.80 -12.29
N ASP A 349 -10.70 17.17 -11.23
CA ASP A 349 -11.17 18.55 -11.03
C ASP A 349 -10.00 19.53 -10.80
N ALA A 350 -8.93 19.11 -10.12
CA ALA A 350 -7.73 19.92 -9.94
C ALA A 350 -7.02 20.23 -11.28
N ALA A 351 -6.94 19.24 -12.19
CA ALA A 351 -6.41 19.46 -13.53
C ALA A 351 -7.30 20.41 -14.35
N VAL A 352 -8.63 20.21 -14.29
CA VAL A 352 -9.61 21.09 -14.95
C VAL A 352 -9.51 22.53 -14.43
N ALA A 353 -9.39 22.70 -13.11
CA ALA A 353 -9.20 24.02 -12.49
C ALA A 353 -7.92 24.70 -12.98
N ALA A 354 -6.79 23.98 -13.01
CA ALA A 354 -5.53 24.53 -13.54
C ALA A 354 -5.67 25.02 -14.99
N VAL A 355 -6.36 24.26 -15.85
CA VAL A 355 -6.59 24.68 -17.23
C VAL A 355 -7.48 25.93 -17.31
N HIS A 356 -8.57 26.01 -16.51
CA HIS A 356 -9.42 27.19 -16.46
C HIS A 356 -8.76 28.41 -15.80
N GLU A 357 -7.67 28.21 -15.06
CA GLU A 357 -6.86 29.31 -14.55
C GLU A 357 -6.00 29.94 -15.66
N ALA A 358 -5.54 29.15 -16.63
CA ALA A 358 -4.70 29.57 -17.75
C ALA A 358 -5.49 29.98 -19.00
N LEU A 359 -6.59 29.30 -19.30
CA LEU A 359 -7.33 29.46 -20.56
C LEU A 359 -8.79 29.86 -20.29
N PRO A 360 -9.35 30.82 -21.06
CA PRO A 360 -10.73 31.29 -20.93
C PRO A 360 -11.75 30.32 -21.56
N LEU A 361 -11.58 29.02 -21.35
CA LEU A 361 -12.53 27.98 -21.79
C LEU A 361 -13.80 28.05 -20.95
N ARG A 362 -14.94 27.86 -21.61
CA ARG A 362 -16.25 27.85 -20.94
C ARG A 362 -16.36 26.70 -19.94
N GLN A 363 -17.01 26.99 -18.82
CA GLN A 363 -17.30 26.02 -17.75
C GLN A 363 -18.79 25.62 -17.72
N CYS A 364 -19.63 26.34 -18.47
CA CYS A 364 -21.06 26.08 -18.54
C CYS A 364 -21.36 24.74 -19.24
N THR A 365 -22.34 24.01 -18.70
CA THR A 365 -22.72 22.67 -19.17
C THR A 365 -23.79 22.69 -20.26
N ALA A 366 -24.56 23.77 -20.35
CA ALA A 366 -25.58 23.98 -21.37
C ALA A 366 -24.94 23.96 -22.78
N ARG A 367 -25.60 23.33 -23.75
CA ARG A 367 -25.17 23.38 -25.15
C ARG A 367 -25.41 24.79 -25.70
N LEU A 368 -24.40 25.36 -26.34
CA LEU A 368 -24.47 26.70 -26.92
C LEU A 368 -24.68 26.59 -28.43
N SER A 369 -25.65 27.36 -28.94
CA SER A 369 -25.89 27.52 -30.38
C SER A 369 -25.11 28.74 -30.87
N PRO A 370 -24.32 28.63 -31.95
CA PRO A 370 -23.67 29.79 -32.57
C PRO A 370 -24.64 30.87 -33.06
N ARG A 371 -25.92 30.54 -33.22
CA ARG A 371 -26.95 31.45 -33.76
C ARG A 371 -27.87 32.05 -32.71
N THR A 372 -27.83 31.54 -31.47
CA THR A 372 -28.81 31.90 -30.43
C THR A 372 -28.07 32.37 -29.19
N PRO A 373 -27.80 33.68 -29.07
CA PRO A 373 -27.09 34.22 -27.93
C PRO A 373 -27.97 34.18 -26.68
N VAL A 374 -27.32 34.00 -25.53
CA VAL A 374 -27.90 34.02 -24.18
C VAL A 374 -27.09 34.98 -23.30
N SER A 375 -27.68 35.40 -22.17
CA SER A 375 -27.03 36.34 -21.25
C SER A 375 -25.70 35.82 -20.70
N ALA A 376 -24.73 36.72 -20.52
CA ALA A 376 -23.45 36.42 -19.92
C ALA A 376 -23.61 35.91 -18.48
N CYS A 377 -22.75 34.96 -18.09
CA CYS A 377 -22.67 34.50 -16.70
C CYS A 377 -21.59 35.26 -15.91
N ALA A 378 -21.56 35.09 -14.59
CA ALA A 378 -20.56 35.72 -13.72
C ALA A 378 -19.10 35.41 -14.13
N LEU A 379 -18.83 34.22 -14.70
CA LEU A 379 -17.50 33.86 -15.17
C LEU A 379 -17.03 34.72 -16.35
N ALA A 380 -17.95 35.18 -17.20
CA ALA A 380 -17.63 36.14 -18.26
C ALA A 380 -17.22 37.49 -17.66
N GLY A 381 -17.96 37.99 -16.66
CA GLY A 381 -17.64 39.24 -15.97
C GLY A 381 -16.29 39.20 -15.22
N MET A 382 -15.84 38.02 -14.80
CA MET A 382 -14.54 37.80 -14.17
C MET A 382 -13.40 37.52 -15.16
N GLY A 383 -13.66 37.56 -16.48
CA GLY A 383 -12.66 37.23 -17.51
C GLY A 383 -12.23 35.75 -17.52
N ARG A 384 -12.99 34.86 -16.88
CA ARG A 384 -12.71 33.42 -16.78
C ARG A 384 -13.26 32.62 -17.98
N CYS A 385 -13.97 33.29 -18.88
CA CYS A 385 -14.54 32.74 -20.10
C CYS A 385 -14.66 33.86 -21.14
N GLY A 386 -14.35 33.57 -22.42
CA GLY A 386 -14.52 34.54 -23.52
C GLY A 386 -15.99 34.82 -23.92
N ALA A 387 -16.94 34.32 -23.14
CA ALA A 387 -18.38 34.53 -23.33
C ALA A 387 -18.93 34.18 -24.72
N PRO A 388 -18.60 33.01 -25.31
CA PRO A 388 -19.18 32.61 -26.61
C PRO A 388 -20.71 32.52 -26.58
N CYS A 389 -21.31 32.39 -25.39
CA CYS A 389 -22.74 32.32 -25.20
C CYS A 389 -23.46 33.63 -25.57
N THR A 390 -22.83 34.80 -25.51
CA THR A 390 -23.44 36.08 -25.90
C THR A 390 -23.29 36.39 -27.39
N GLY A 391 -22.56 35.56 -28.14
CA GLY A 391 -22.13 35.86 -29.50
C GLY A 391 -20.94 36.83 -29.60
N ALA A 392 -20.36 37.27 -28.47
CA ALA A 392 -19.21 38.18 -28.45
C ALA A 392 -17.90 37.55 -28.96
N GLN A 393 -17.84 36.21 -29.00
CA GLN A 393 -16.69 35.46 -29.51
C GLN A 393 -17.17 34.51 -30.61
N SER A 394 -16.52 34.54 -31.78
CA SER A 394 -16.88 33.67 -32.88
C SER A 394 -16.48 32.21 -32.60
N VAL A 395 -17.03 31.27 -33.37
CA VAL A 395 -16.65 29.84 -33.29
C VAL A 395 -15.15 29.66 -33.61
N ALA A 396 -14.62 30.42 -34.57
CA ALA A 396 -13.21 30.37 -34.94
C ALA A 396 -12.31 30.88 -33.82
N ASP A 397 -12.59 32.07 -33.27
CA ASP A 397 -11.78 32.65 -32.18
C ASP A 397 -11.80 31.78 -30.92
N TYR A 398 -12.93 31.11 -30.64
CA TYR A 398 -13.02 30.18 -29.53
C TYR A 398 -12.26 28.87 -29.81
N ALA A 399 -12.28 28.40 -31.06
CA ALA A 399 -11.53 27.22 -31.47
C ALA A 399 -10.02 27.42 -31.30
N ASP A 400 -9.49 28.63 -31.53
CA ASP A 400 -8.08 28.96 -31.29
C ASP A 400 -7.71 28.78 -29.81
N VAL A 401 -8.56 29.23 -28.88
CA VAL A 401 -8.35 29.00 -27.44
C VAL A 401 -8.37 27.51 -27.09
N ALA A 402 -9.30 26.75 -27.67
CA ALA A 402 -9.37 25.31 -27.48
C ALA A 402 -8.16 24.57 -28.09
N ALA A 403 -7.61 25.07 -29.20
CA ALA A 403 -6.43 24.55 -29.86
C ALA A 403 -5.17 24.71 -28.99
N VAL A 404 -5.08 25.77 -28.17
CA VAL A 404 -3.99 25.90 -27.18
C VAL A 404 -3.98 24.73 -26.20
N PHE A 405 -5.14 24.33 -25.68
CA PHE A 405 -5.24 23.15 -24.82
C PHE A 405 -4.91 21.85 -25.59
N ALA A 406 -5.41 21.69 -26.81
CA ALA A 406 -5.13 20.54 -27.66
C ALA A 406 -3.62 20.34 -27.92
N THR A 407 -2.94 21.43 -28.27
CA THR A 407 -1.48 21.47 -28.50
C THR A 407 -0.72 21.21 -27.21
N ALA A 408 -1.18 21.74 -26.07
CA ALA A 408 -0.56 21.49 -24.78
C ALA A 408 -0.56 20.01 -24.39
N VAL A 409 -1.65 19.30 -24.68
CA VAL A 409 -1.80 17.87 -24.35
C VAL A 409 -0.87 16.99 -25.19
N THR A 410 -0.62 17.35 -26.45
CA THR A 410 0.10 16.48 -27.42
C THR A 410 1.55 16.92 -27.69
N HIS A 411 1.85 18.22 -27.63
CA HIS A 411 3.13 18.80 -28.05
C HIS A 411 3.70 19.78 -27.02
N ASP A 412 3.26 21.04 -27.05
CA ASP A 412 3.86 22.15 -26.28
C ASP A 412 2.93 22.65 -25.16
N PRO A 413 3.17 22.24 -23.90
CA PRO A 413 2.37 22.68 -22.77
C PRO A 413 2.75 24.06 -22.22
N ARG A 414 3.81 24.72 -22.72
CA ARG A 414 4.26 26.02 -22.18
C ARG A 414 3.17 27.11 -22.19
N PRO A 415 2.34 27.27 -23.24
CA PRO A 415 1.27 28.27 -23.25
C PRO A 415 0.22 28.09 -22.14
N VAL A 416 0.08 26.88 -21.60
CA VAL A 416 -0.83 26.58 -20.49
C VAL A 416 -0.10 26.62 -19.15
N LEU A 417 1.13 26.11 -19.08
CA LEU A 417 1.85 25.92 -17.82
C LEU A 417 2.62 27.16 -17.36
N ALA A 418 3.24 27.91 -18.27
CA ALA A 418 4.08 29.05 -17.90
C ALA A 418 3.30 30.14 -17.14
N PRO A 419 2.09 30.56 -17.58
CA PRO A 419 1.30 31.57 -16.83
C PRO A 419 0.89 31.09 -15.44
N LEU A 420 0.67 29.79 -15.26
CA LEU A 420 0.31 29.22 -13.97
C LEU A 420 1.50 29.21 -13.00
N LEU A 421 2.68 28.85 -13.50
CA LEU A 421 3.90 28.85 -12.69
C LEU A 421 4.32 30.27 -12.30
N GLU A 422 4.24 31.24 -13.22
CA GLU A 422 4.45 32.66 -12.91
C GLU A 422 3.45 33.15 -11.85
N ARG A 423 2.21 32.66 -11.88
CA ARG A 423 1.22 32.98 -10.83
C ARG A 423 1.58 32.36 -9.49
N VAL A 424 2.09 31.12 -9.46
CA VAL A 424 2.60 30.48 -8.22
C VAL A 424 3.73 31.33 -7.64
N ASP A 425 4.70 31.72 -8.46
CA ASP A 425 5.87 32.50 -8.02
C ASP A 425 5.45 33.87 -7.48
N ARG A 426 4.52 34.54 -8.16
CA ARG A 426 3.94 35.81 -7.68
C ARG A 426 3.20 35.66 -6.35
N LEU A 427 2.36 34.64 -6.19
CA LEU A 427 1.66 34.40 -4.92
C LEU A 427 2.64 34.11 -3.78
N ALA A 428 3.72 33.39 -4.06
CA ALA A 428 4.78 33.16 -3.08
C ALA A 428 5.54 34.45 -2.72
N ALA A 429 5.80 35.32 -3.70
CA ALA A 429 6.43 36.63 -3.47
C ALA A 429 5.51 37.60 -2.69
N GLU A 430 4.19 37.49 -2.85
CA GLU A 430 3.18 38.21 -2.07
C GLU A 430 2.93 37.59 -0.68
N GLU A 431 3.73 36.61 -0.24
CA GLU A 431 3.58 35.88 1.02
C GLU A 431 2.23 35.12 1.17
N ARG A 432 1.53 34.88 0.06
CA ARG A 432 0.27 34.13 0.00
C ARG A 432 0.53 32.63 -0.17
N TYR A 433 1.23 32.04 0.80
CA TYR A 433 1.76 30.68 0.69
C TYR A 433 0.68 29.60 0.50
N GLU A 434 -0.49 29.74 1.14
CA GLU A 434 -1.59 28.79 1.00
C GLU A 434 -2.16 28.78 -0.43
N ASP A 435 -2.40 29.96 -1.00
CA ASP A 435 -2.89 30.09 -2.37
C ASP A 435 -1.84 29.56 -3.37
N ALA A 436 -0.56 29.88 -3.14
CA ALA A 436 0.55 29.37 -3.94
C ALA A 436 0.63 27.84 -3.88
N ALA A 437 0.46 27.24 -2.69
CA ALA A 437 0.48 25.79 -2.51
C ALA A 437 -0.69 25.09 -3.21
N VAL A 438 -1.90 25.65 -3.12
CA VAL A 438 -3.09 25.14 -3.81
C VAL A 438 -2.88 25.15 -5.33
N LEU A 439 -2.42 26.28 -5.89
CA LEU A 439 -2.17 26.38 -7.32
C LEU A 439 -1.04 25.46 -7.78
N ARG A 440 0.08 25.45 -7.06
CA ARG A 440 1.22 24.55 -7.31
C ARG A 440 0.77 23.09 -7.35
N ASP A 441 -0.05 22.65 -6.40
CA ASP A 441 -0.54 21.28 -6.33
C ASP A 441 -1.46 20.96 -7.52
N ARG A 442 -2.31 21.90 -7.99
CA ARG A 442 -3.11 21.76 -9.21
C ARG A 442 -2.25 21.67 -10.47
N VAL A 443 -1.26 22.56 -10.62
CA VAL A 443 -0.30 22.55 -11.74
C VAL A 443 0.44 21.22 -11.77
N ALA A 444 0.90 20.71 -10.63
CA ALA A 444 1.58 19.43 -10.55
C ALA A 444 0.71 18.25 -10.98
N VAL A 445 -0.61 18.30 -10.76
CA VAL A 445 -1.54 17.28 -11.28
C VAL A 445 -1.67 17.40 -12.80
N LEU A 446 -1.82 18.61 -13.34
CA LEU A 446 -1.91 18.86 -14.78
C LEU A 446 -0.64 18.43 -15.52
N VAL A 447 0.55 18.83 -15.03
CA VAL A 447 1.85 18.46 -15.62
C VAL A 447 2.01 16.94 -15.67
N ARG A 448 1.67 16.22 -14.58
CA ARG A 448 1.72 14.74 -14.57
C ARG A 448 0.78 14.14 -15.60
N ALA A 449 -0.44 14.67 -15.73
CA ALA A 449 -1.41 14.17 -16.70
C ALA A 449 -0.96 14.39 -18.16
N VAL A 450 -0.44 15.57 -18.48
CA VAL A 450 0.09 15.88 -19.82
C VAL A 450 1.33 15.03 -20.12
N ARG A 451 2.28 14.94 -19.17
CA ARG A 451 3.47 14.10 -19.32
C ARG A 451 3.09 12.65 -19.58
N ARG A 452 2.13 12.12 -18.82
CA ARG A 452 1.61 10.78 -19.02
C ARG A 452 1.03 10.62 -20.41
N ARG A 453 0.17 11.54 -20.87
CA ARG A 453 -0.44 11.47 -22.21
C ARG A 453 0.60 11.43 -23.33
N GLN A 454 1.51 12.40 -23.36
CA GLN A 454 2.54 12.51 -24.40
C GLN A 454 3.41 11.25 -24.51
N ARG A 455 3.76 10.66 -23.37
CA ARG A 455 4.62 9.47 -23.33
C ARG A 455 3.89 8.20 -23.73
N LEU A 456 2.63 8.07 -23.36
CA LEU A 456 1.80 6.95 -23.79
C LEU A 456 1.55 7.00 -25.30
N GLU A 457 1.29 8.19 -25.87
CA GLU A 457 1.17 8.35 -27.33
C GLU A 457 2.46 7.99 -28.06
N SER A 458 3.59 8.51 -27.60
CA SER A 458 4.91 8.22 -28.18
C SER A 458 5.20 6.72 -28.23
N LEU A 459 4.90 6.00 -27.14
CA LEU A 459 5.08 4.55 -27.07
C LEU A 459 4.06 3.78 -27.92
N ALA A 460 2.81 4.22 -27.94
CA ALA A 460 1.75 3.59 -28.76
C ALA A 460 1.96 3.79 -30.26
N ALA A 461 2.64 4.87 -30.68
CA ALA A 461 2.96 5.15 -32.08
C ALA A 461 4.09 4.27 -32.63
N VAL A 462 4.83 3.54 -31.79
CA VAL A 462 5.92 2.69 -32.22
C VAL A 462 5.38 1.34 -32.73
N PRO A 463 5.56 1.00 -34.02
CA PRO A 463 5.10 -0.28 -34.56
C PRO A 463 5.70 -1.49 -33.84
N GLU A 464 7.01 -1.47 -33.61
CA GLU A 464 7.72 -2.54 -32.90
C GLU A 464 8.99 -2.02 -32.23
N MET A 465 9.24 -2.47 -31.00
CA MET A 465 10.52 -2.30 -30.32
C MET A 465 10.89 -3.56 -29.52
N VAL A 466 12.19 -3.78 -29.36
CA VAL A 466 12.73 -4.88 -28.57
C VAL A 466 13.57 -4.30 -27.45
N LEU A 467 13.21 -4.64 -26.22
CA LEU A 467 13.90 -4.23 -25.01
C LEU A 467 14.67 -5.42 -24.43
N ALA A 468 15.87 -5.16 -23.93
CA ALA A 468 16.68 -6.14 -23.22
C ALA A 468 17.14 -5.59 -21.88
N ARG A 469 16.96 -6.36 -20.81
CA ARG A 469 17.39 -5.99 -19.45
C ARG A 469 18.28 -7.10 -18.87
N PRO A 470 19.38 -6.78 -18.15
CA PRO A 470 20.17 -7.81 -17.49
C PRO A 470 19.33 -8.57 -16.45
N ASP A 471 19.43 -9.90 -16.45
CA ASP A 471 18.75 -10.78 -15.48
C ASP A 471 19.47 -10.87 -14.12
N GLY A 472 20.70 -10.34 -14.02
CA GLY A 472 21.56 -10.42 -12.84
C GLY A 472 22.44 -11.67 -12.76
N ALA A 473 22.22 -12.68 -13.61
CA ALA A 473 23.00 -13.91 -13.71
C ALA A 473 23.93 -13.96 -14.96
N GLY A 474 24.00 -12.86 -15.70
CA GLY A 474 24.82 -12.71 -16.91
C GLY A 474 24.06 -13.04 -18.21
N GLY A 475 22.74 -13.23 -18.13
CA GLY A 475 21.83 -13.30 -19.27
C GLY A 475 20.99 -12.02 -19.43
N TRP A 476 19.94 -12.12 -20.24
CA TRP A 476 19.06 -11.01 -20.60
C TRP A 476 17.59 -11.41 -20.58
N GLU A 477 16.76 -10.56 -20.00
CA GLU A 477 15.30 -10.56 -20.13
C GLU A 477 14.93 -9.76 -21.39
N LEU A 478 14.19 -10.38 -22.32
CA LEU A 478 13.83 -9.80 -23.61
C LEU A 478 12.33 -9.53 -23.68
N SER A 479 11.94 -8.34 -24.14
CA SER A 479 10.53 -7.97 -24.31
C SER A 479 10.30 -7.39 -25.70
N VAL A 480 9.40 -8.00 -26.47
CA VAL A 480 8.92 -7.49 -27.76
C VAL A 480 7.65 -6.70 -27.51
N VAL A 481 7.66 -5.43 -27.91
CA VAL A 481 6.56 -4.49 -27.71
C VAL A 481 6.09 -4.01 -29.07
N ARG A 482 4.78 -4.04 -29.32
CA ARG A 482 4.16 -3.54 -30.55
C ARG A 482 3.03 -2.59 -30.19
N LEU A 483 3.05 -1.36 -30.71
CA LEU A 483 2.03 -0.33 -30.45
C LEU A 483 1.76 -0.12 -28.94
N GLY A 484 2.82 -0.13 -28.13
CA GLY A 484 2.75 0.01 -26.68
C GLY A 484 2.17 -1.19 -25.91
N ARG A 485 1.92 -2.33 -26.58
CA ARG A 485 1.49 -3.61 -26.00
C ARG A 485 2.66 -4.57 -25.89
N LEU A 486 2.74 -5.37 -24.83
CA LEU A 486 3.70 -6.49 -24.78
C LEU A 486 3.20 -7.61 -25.70
N ALA A 487 3.96 -7.90 -26.76
CA ALA A 487 3.63 -8.90 -27.77
C ALA A 487 4.32 -10.25 -27.51
N ALA A 488 5.53 -10.23 -26.92
CA ALA A 488 6.25 -11.43 -26.49
C ALA A 488 7.25 -11.12 -25.38
N ALA A 489 7.64 -12.15 -24.65
CA ALA A 489 8.66 -12.10 -23.61
C ALA A 489 9.53 -13.36 -23.67
N GLY A 490 10.82 -13.21 -23.38
CA GLY A 490 11.78 -14.31 -23.43
C GLY A 490 13.01 -14.04 -22.57
N ILE A 491 13.89 -15.03 -22.48
CA ILE A 491 15.19 -14.92 -21.79
C ILE A 491 16.28 -15.36 -22.77
N ALA A 492 17.40 -14.64 -22.81
CA ALA A 492 18.65 -15.10 -23.39
C ALA A 492 19.61 -15.48 -22.25
N PRO A 493 19.83 -16.77 -21.99
CA PRO A 493 20.74 -17.21 -20.92
C PRO A 493 22.17 -16.74 -21.13
N ARG A 494 22.96 -16.78 -20.05
CA ARG A 494 24.40 -16.53 -20.11
C ARG A 494 25.06 -17.44 -21.16
N GLY A 495 25.86 -16.84 -22.05
CA GLY A 495 26.54 -17.56 -23.13
C GLY A 495 25.74 -17.65 -24.43
N THR A 496 24.47 -17.23 -24.44
CA THR A 496 23.65 -17.14 -25.66
C THR A 496 23.60 -15.70 -26.14
N THR A 497 23.68 -15.50 -27.47
CA THR A 497 23.53 -14.16 -28.04
C THR A 497 22.08 -13.71 -28.02
N VAL A 498 21.80 -12.45 -27.67
CA VAL A 498 20.44 -11.89 -27.74
C VAL A 498 19.84 -12.02 -29.14
N ARG A 499 20.66 -11.82 -30.19
CA ARG A 499 20.25 -11.94 -31.60
C ARG A 499 19.69 -13.32 -31.94
N SER A 500 20.28 -14.41 -31.41
CA SER A 500 19.83 -15.77 -31.75
C SER A 500 18.47 -16.10 -31.14
N VAL A 501 18.21 -15.67 -29.90
CA VAL A 501 16.91 -15.86 -29.24
C VAL A 501 15.83 -14.96 -29.86
N LEU A 502 16.23 -13.77 -30.31
CA LEU A 502 15.29 -12.78 -30.83
C LEU A 502 14.55 -13.26 -32.08
N THR A 503 15.20 -14.03 -32.96
CA THR A 503 14.56 -14.55 -34.18
C THR A 503 13.33 -15.39 -33.85
N ASP A 504 13.47 -16.37 -32.94
CA ASP A 504 12.39 -17.25 -32.53
C ASP A 504 11.31 -16.49 -31.74
N LEU A 505 11.72 -15.54 -30.92
CA LEU A 505 10.81 -14.70 -30.14
C LEU A 505 9.96 -13.80 -31.04
N LEU A 506 10.53 -13.22 -32.10
CA LEU A 506 9.79 -12.40 -33.06
C LEU A 506 8.84 -13.25 -33.91
N ALA A 507 9.23 -14.47 -34.27
CA ALA A 507 8.40 -15.39 -35.04
C ALA A 507 7.14 -15.85 -34.27
N THR A 508 7.21 -15.92 -32.94
CA THR A 508 6.10 -16.33 -32.05
C THR A 508 5.36 -15.15 -31.43
N ALA A 509 5.83 -13.91 -31.66
CA ALA A 509 5.24 -12.72 -31.05
C ALA A 509 3.83 -12.42 -31.57
N GLU A 510 2.93 -12.10 -30.65
CA GLU A 510 1.53 -11.75 -30.94
C GLU A 510 1.46 -10.66 -32.04
N THR A 511 0.70 -10.94 -33.11
CA THR A 511 0.41 -9.93 -34.13
C THR A 511 -0.56 -8.91 -33.54
N VAL A 512 -0.08 -7.68 -33.34
CA VAL A 512 -0.89 -6.57 -32.84
C VAL A 512 -1.26 -5.71 -34.05
N ALA A 513 -2.48 -5.84 -34.55
CA ALA A 513 -3.00 -4.96 -35.60
C ALA A 513 -3.55 -3.68 -34.96
N GLY A 514 -3.05 -2.53 -35.40
CA GLY A 514 -3.71 -1.25 -35.14
C GLY A 514 -4.93 -1.12 -36.03
N ALA A 515 -6.13 -1.10 -35.47
CA ALA A 515 -7.27 -0.54 -36.20
C ALA A 515 -7.04 0.98 -36.26
N ASP A 516 -6.88 1.54 -37.46
CA ASP A 516 -7.01 2.96 -37.81
C ASP A 516 -6.66 4.00 -36.71
N GLY A 517 -5.46 3.90 -36.11
CA GLY A 517 -4.96 4.88 -35.13
C GLY A 517 -5.48 4.72 -33.69
N GLU A 518 -6.09 3.60 -33.34
CA GLU A 518 -6.58 3.32 -32.00
C GLU A 518 -5.48 2.83 -31.04
N LEU A 519 -5.59 3.20 -29.76
CA LEU A 519 -4.83 2.57 -28.68
C LEU A 519 -5.27 1.10 -28.57
N THR A 520 -4.52 0.18 -29.19
CA THR A 520 -4.77 -1.28 -29.18
C THR A 520 -4.58 -1.94 -27.81
N THR A 521 -4.07 -1.16 -26.84
CA THR A 521 -3.63 -1.62 -25.53
C THR A 521 -4.20 -0.75 -24.42
N SER A 522 -4.40 -1.35 -23.25
CA SER A 522 -4.87 -0.60 -22.08
C SER A 522 -3.79 0.37 -21.61
N VAL A 523 -4.19 1.55 -21.12
CA VAL A 523 -3.22 2.53 -20.61
C VAL A 523 -2.37 1.97 -19.47
N ASP A 524 -2.94 1.14 -18.60
CA ASP A 524 -2.19 0.49 -17.52
C ASP A 524 -1.09 -0.45 -18.06
N GLU A 525 -1.33 -1.11 -19.20
CA GLU A 525 -0.33 -1.98 -19.84
C GLU A 525 0.81 -1.17 -20.46
N THR A 526 0.48 -0.14 -21.24
CA THR A 526 1.48 0.76 -21.83
C THR A 526 2.32 1.44 -20.74
N GLU A 527 1.74 1.76 -19.59
CA GLU A 527 2.50 2.25 -18.43
C GLU A 527 3.46 1.22 -17.83
N LEU A 528 3.09 -0.06 -17.80
CA LEU A 528 4.01 -1.12 -17.36
C LEU A 528 5.21 -1.20 -18.29
N VAL A 529 4.98 -1.17 -19.60
CA VAL A 529 6.04 -1.17 -20.62
C VAL A 529 6.90 0.08 -20.50
N LEU A 530 6.29 1.26 -20.38
CA LEU A 530 7.02 2.53 -20.24
C LEU A 530 7.91 2.52 -19.00
N ARG A 531 7.38 2.08 -17.85
CA ARG A 531 8.18 1.94 -16.62
C ARG A 531 9.34 0.96 -16.81
N TRP A 532 9.13 -0.14 -17.53
CA TRP A 532 10.17 -1.13 -17.80
C TRP A 532 11.30 -0.55 -18.67
N LEU A 533 10.92 0.14 -19.74
CA LEU A 533 11.83 0.87 -20.63
C LEU A 533 12.71 1.86 -19.86
N GLU A 534 12.14 2.57 -18.88
CA GLU A 534 12.84 3.58 -18.09
C GLU A 534 13.72 3.03 -16.97
N LYS A 535 13.61 1.74 -16.63
CA LYS A 535 14.44 1.19 -15.55
C LYS A 535 15.92 1.28 -15.94
N PRO A 536 16.81 1.75 -15.03
CA PRO A 536 18.24 1.75 -15.28
C PRO A 536 18.74 0.36 -15.69
N GLY A 537 19.55 0.31 -16.76
CA GLY A 537 20.08 -0.93 -17.33
C GLY A 537 19.24 -1.56 -18.45
N THR A 538 18.01 -1.09 -18.71
CA THR A 538 17.23 -1.51 -19.88
C THR A 538 17.84 -0.94 -21.16
N ARG A 539 18.02 -1.77 -22.18
CA ARG A 539 18.62 -1.44 -23.48
C ARG A 539 17.59 -1.59 -24.59
N LEU A 540 17.59 -0.65 -25.54
CA LEU A 540 16.85 -0.76 -26.78
C LEU A 540 17.69 -1.55 -27.79
N VAL A 541 17.20 -2.73 -28.18
CA VAL A 541 17.92 -3.65 -29.10
C VAL A 541 17.52 -3.40 -30.55
N GLN A 542 16.24 -3.22 -30.80
CA GLN A 542 15.66 -2.97 -32.11
C GLN A 542 14.49 -2.00 -31.98
N LEU A 543 14.34 -1.12 -32.96
CA LEU A 543 13.25 -0.16 -33.05
C LEU A 543 12.83 -0.04 -34.52
N SER A 544 11.54 -0.24 -34.77
CA SER A 544 10.88 0.12 -36.02
C SER A 544 10.13 1.43 -35.80
N GLY A 545 10.32 2.42 -36.68
CA GLY A 545 9.72 3.75 -36.53
C GLY A 545 10.52 4.69 -35.62
N THR A 546 9.83 5.56 -34.88
CA THR A 546 10.46 6.60 -34.06
C THR A 546 9.86 6.63 -32.67
N LEU A 547 10.72 6.54 -31.65
CA LEU A 547 10.38 6.79 -30.25
C LEU A 547 10.95 8.15 -29.86
N ALA A 548 10.10 9.17 -29.74
CA ALA A 548 10.53 10.52 -29.43
C ALA A 548 9.56 11.21 -28.46
N SER A 549 10.08 12.11 -27.62
CA SER A 549 9.27 13.01 -26.81
C SER A 549 9.30 14.41 -27.42
N PRO A 550 8.20 15.19 -27.36
CA PRO A 550 8.21 16.57 -27.84
C PRO A 550 9.29 17.40 -27.13
N ALA A 551 10.11 18.12 -27.89
CA ALA A 551 11.17 18.97 -27.35
C ALA A 551 10.65 20.09 -26.41
N PRO A 552 9.60 20.86 -26.78
CA PRO A 552 8.97 21.79 -25.84
C PRO A 552 8.05 21.09 -24.83
N GLY A 553 8.06 19.75 -24.78
CA GLY A 553 7.15 18.95 -23.97
C GLY A 553 7.42 19.07 -22.46
N THR A 554 7.01 18.04 -21.73
CA THR A 554 6.98 18.11 -20.26
C THR A 554 8.34 17.89 -19.56
N GLY A 555 9.42 17.64 -20.30
CA GLY A 555 10.74 17.31 -19.74
C GLY A 555 11.29 18.37 -18.78
N ALA A 556 11.19 19.65 -19.15
CA ALA A 556 11.67 20.80 -18.37
C ALA A 556 11.02 20.93 -16.98
N TYR A 557 9.84 20.35 -16.78
CA TYR A 557 9.09 20.43 -15.51
C TYR A 557 9.43 19.29 -14.54
N SER A 558 10.38 18.41 -14.87
CA SER A 558 10.78 17.32 -13.97
C SER A 558 11.33 17.83 -12.64
N GLY A 559 12.12 18.90 -12.64
CA GLY A 559 12.62 19.53 -11.42
C GLY A 559 11.51 20.18 -10.58
N PHE A 560 10.50 20.76 -11.23
CA PHE A 560 9.31 21.27 -10.54
C PHE A 560 8.55 20.13 -9.84
N LEU A 561 8.28 19.02 -10.52
CA LEU A 561 7.60 17.87 -9.92
C LEU A 561 8.38 17.30 -8.73
N ALA A 562 9.70 17.16 -8.86
CA ALA A 562 10.56 16.67 -7.78
C ALA A 562 10.45 17.57 -6.53
N ARG A 563 10.47 18.90 -6.69
CA ARG A 563 10.28 19.86 -5.57
C ARG A 563 8.90 19.76 -4.92
N VAL A 564 7.86 19.51 -5.70
CA VAL A 564 6.51 19.31 -5.16
C VAL A 564 6.44 18.02 -4.34
N ASP A 565 7.10 16.96 -4.79
CA ASP A 565 7.12 15.68 -4.08
C ASP A 565 7.94 15.77 -2.79
N THR A 566 9.13 16.37 -2.81
CA THR A 566 9.91 16.61 -1.57
C THR A 566 9.15 17.50 -0.58
N GLY A 567 8.45 18.53 -1.06
CA GLY A 567 7.62 19.38 -0.21
C GLY A 567 6.38 18.69 0.37
N ARG A 568 5.96 17.53 -0.15
CA ARG A 568 4.87 16.71 0.42
C ARG A 568 5.38 15.77 1.50
N ASP A 569 6.57 15.21 1.33
CA ASP A 569 7.19 14.32 2.31
C ASP A 569 7.59 15.04 3.61
N VAL A 570 7.70 16.38 3.57
CA VAL A 570 8.02 17.25 4.70
C VAL A 570 6.77 17.77 5.44
N ARG A 571 5.54 17.37 5.06
CA ARG A 571 4.32 17.96 5.67
C ARG A 571 4.09 17.58 7.14
N ASP A 572 3.73 18.62 7.88
CA ASP A 572 3.23 18.68 9.25
C ASP A 572 2.13 17.63 9.57
N PRO A 573 2.29 16.79 10.62
CA PRO A 573 1.29 15.82 11.08
C PRO A 573 -0.06 16.44 11.51
N PHE A 574 -0.15 17.78 11.61
CA PHE A 574 -1.37 18.50 11.98
C PHE A 574 -2.13 19.13 10.80
N ALA A 575 -1.71 18.91 9.55
CA ALA A 575 -2.40 19.44 8.38
C ALA A 575 -3.84 18.89 8.28
N ASP A 576 -4.84 19.74 8.52
CA ASP A 576 -6.25 19.38 8.41
C ASP A 576 -6.59 19.01 6.96
N GLY A 577 -6.77 17.71 6.69
CA GLY A 577 -7.14 17.18 5.38
C GLY A 577 -8.58 17.50 4.96
N ARG A 578 -9.35 18.21 5.80
CA ARG A 578 -10.69 18.69 5.46
C ARG A 578 -10.57 19.86 4.50
N SER A 579 -11.10 19.66 3.29
CA SER A 579 -11.46 20.75 2.40
C SER A 579 -12.41 21.69 3.15
N LEU A 580 -11.93 22.88 3.52
CA LEU A 580 -12.79 24.02 3.72
C LEU A 580 -13.39 24.36 2.36
N GLY A 581 -14.50 23.72 2.03
CA GLY A 581 -15.26 24.06 0.84
C GLY A 581 -15.60 25.54 0.92
N THR A 582 -15.10 26.33 -0.01
CA THR A 582 -15.57 27.70 -0.23
C THR A 582 -17.02 27.66 -0.69
N ARG A 583 -17.94 27.49 0.25
CA ARG A 583 -19.34 27.84 0.07
C ARG A 583 -19.42 29.36 0.20
N ALA A 584 -19.05 30.07 -0.85
CA ALA A 584 -19.59 31.41 -1.06
C ALA A 584 -21.09 31.24 -1.33
N ARG A 585 -21.91 31.21 -0.27
CA ARG A 585 -23.33 31.56 -0.39
C ARG A 585 -23.37 33.08 -0.34
N PRO A 586 -23.74 33.79 -1.42
CA PRO A 586 -24.09 35.19 -1.27
C PRO A 586 -25.24 35.29 -0.26
N GLU A 587 -25.13 36.20 0.70
CA GLU A 587 -26.24 36.55 1.60
C GLU A 587 -27.45 36.90 0.73
N ARG A 588 -28.58 36.25 1.02
CA ARG A 588 -29.87 36.68 0.47
C ARG A 588 -30.17 38.02 1.11
N ILE A 589 -29.96 39.11 0.36
CA ILE A 589 -30.56 40.40 0.68
C ILE A 589 -32.08 40.16 0.60
N ALA A 590 -32.75 40.19 1.75
CA ALA A 590 -34.19 40.25 1.80
C ALA A 590 -34.62 41.59 1.18
N SER A 591 -35.43 41.53 0.12
CA SER A 591 -36.06 42.73 -0.43
C SER A 591 -36.89 43.42 0.66
N PRO A 592 -36.80 44.75 0.81
CA PRO A 592 -37.75 45.47 1.66
C PRO A 592 -39.13 45.42 0.99
N ALA A 593 -40.16 45.23 1.82
CA ALA A 593 -41.56 45.30 1.43
C ALA A 593 -41.98 46.73 1.01
#